data_AF-A0A8S1JQG4-F1
#
_entry.id   AF-A0A8S1JQG4-F1
#
_cell.length_a   1.000
_cell.length_b   1.000
_cell.length_c   1.000
_cell.angle_alpha   90.00
_cell.angle_beta   90.00
_cell.angle_gamma   90.00
#
_symmetry.space_group_name_H-M   'P 1'
#
loop_
_entity.id
_entity.type
_entity.pdbx_description
1 polymer ?
#
loop_
_entity_poly.entity_id
_entity_poly.type
_entity_poly.pdbx_seq_one_letter_code
_entity_poly.pdbx_strand_id
1 'polypeptide(L)'
;MNKDIEEKIRERIKLQYPFPPYESQLDLSKDIYMSLAQGIKVSIFESPTGTGKSYALIEGALNYLDDIKSNTLIKVKQKCQIDNDMPDWFNEPDVDLKLNPLKKPNINGILDF
;
A
#
# COMPACT_ATOMS: atom_id res chain seq x y z
N MET A 1 -14.16 -1.64 0.65
CA MET A 1 -13.70 -1.98 -0.72
C MET A 1 -14.47 -3.22 -1.20
N ASN A 2 -14.93 -3.28 -2.45
CA ASN A 2 -15.59 -4.47 -3.00
C ASN A 2 -14.58 -5.63 -3.12
N LYS A 3 -15.00 -6.87 -2.82
CA LYS A 3 -14.20 -8.09 -2.91
C LYS A 3 -13.62 -8.32 -4.31
N ASP A 4 -14.35 -7.95 -5.36
CA ASP A 4 -13.87 -8.04 -6.75
C ASP A 4 -12.71 -7.07 -7.06
N ILE A 5 -12.66 -5.94 -6.35
CA ILE A 5 -11.59 -4.95 -6.47
C ILE A 5 -10.36 -5.41 -5.70
N GLU A 6 -10.58 -5.99 -4.52
CA GLU A 6 -9.52 -6.59 -3.73
C GLU A 6 -8.79 -7.68 -4.52
N GLU A 7 -9.53 -8.58 -5.17
CA GLU A 7 -8.92 -9.66 -5.95
C GLU A 7 -8.07 -9.12 -7.11
N LYS A 8 -8.60 -8.15 -7.86
CA LYS A 8 -7.87 -7.50 -8.97
C LYS A 8 -6.58 -6.79 -8.52
N ILE A 9 -6.57 -6.25 -7.31
CA ILE A 9 -5.38 -5.61 -6.74
C ILE A 9 -4.38 -6.70 -6.31
N ARG A 10 -4.84 -7.78 -5.67
CA ARG A 10 -4.01 -8.94 -5.29
C ARG A 10 -3.31 -9.57 -6.51
N GLU A 11 -4.00 -9.66 -7.64
CA GLU A 11 -3.46 -10.20 -8.90
C GLU A 11 -2.35 -9.33 -9.53
N ARG A 12 -2.25 -8.04 -9.16
CA ARG A 12 -1.24 -7.13 -9.72
C ARG A 12 0.11 -7.21 -9.03
N ILE A 13 0.16 -7.78 -7.83
CA ILE A 13 1.38 -7.84 -7.03
C ILE A 13 2.43 -8.63 -7.81
N LYS A 14 3.57 -8.00 -8.08
CA LYS A 14 4.66 -8.59 -8.85
C LYS A 14 5.48 -9.46 -7.91
N LEU A 15 5.22 -10.77 -7.99
CA LEU A 15 5.95 -11.78 -7.24
C LEU A 15 7.30 -12.05 -7.92
N GLN A 16 8.36 -11.46 -7.36
CA GLN A 16 9.72 -11.72 -7.81
C GLN A 16 10.46 -12.45 -6.71
N TYR A 17 10.77 -13.73 -6.92
CA TYR A 17 11.52 -14.56 -5.98
C TYR A 17 12.68 -15.23 -6.73
N PRO A 18 13.92 -15.20 -6.18
CA PRO A 18 15.06 -15.89 -6.79
C PRO A 18 15.05 -17.41 -6.55
N PHE A 19 13.98 -17.93 -5.93
CA PHE A 19 13.72 -19.32 -5.61
C PHE A 19 12.20 -19.57 -5.69
N PRO A 20 11.74 -20.84 -5.75
CA PRO A 20 10.31 -21.14 -5.67
C PRO A 20 9.72 -20.64 -4.34
N PRO A 21 8.80 -19.66 -4.35
CA PRO A 21 8.26 -19.10 -3.11
C PRO A 21 7.39 -20.09 -2.36
N TYR A 22 7.39 -20.00 -1.04
CA TYR A 22 6.39 -20.69 -0.22
C TYR A 22 5.04 -20.00 -0.34
N GLU A 23 3.94 -20.75 -0.38
CA GLU A 23 2.57 -20.21 -0.43
C GLU A 23 2.32 -19.18 0.70
N SER A 24 2.75 -19.52 1.92
CA SER A 24 2.66 -18.61 3.08
C SER A 24 3.43 -17.29 2.93
N GLN A 25 4.48 -17.22 2.09
CA GLN A 25 5.16 -15.95 1.79
C GLN A 25 4.32 -15.09 0.85
N LEU A 26 3.70 -15.73 -0.14
CA LEU A 26 2.86 -15.06 -1.13
C LEU A 26 1.64 -14.43 -0.45
N ASP A 27 0.99 -15.19 0.43
CA ASP A 27 -0.18 -14.71 1.17
C ASP A 27 0.19 -13.56 2.10
N LEU A 28 1.27 -13.73 2.89
CA LEU A 28 1.75 -12.67 3.77
C LEU A 28 2.10 -11.39 3.02
N SER A 29 2.78 -11.50 1.88
CA SER A 29 3.15 -10.35 1.04
C SER A 29 1.91 -9.63 0.50
N LYS A 30 0.93 -10.39 0.00
CA LYS A 30 -0.35 -9.85 -0.49
C LYS A 30 -1.12 -9.15 0.62
N ASP A 31 -1.16 -9.73 1.81
CA ASP A 31 -1.87 -9.16 2.95
C ASP A 31 -1.20 -7.87 3.46
N ILE A 32 0.13 -7.84 3.49
CA ILE A 32 0.90 -6.63 3.82
C ILE A 32 0.63 -5.52 2.81
N TYR A 33 0.73 -5.84 1.51
CA TYR A 33 0.40 -4.89 0.45
C TYR A 33 -1.04 -4.37 0.63
N MET A 34 -2.00 -5.26 0.90
CA MET A 34 -3.41 -4.88 1.03
C MET A 34 -3.67 -3.97 2.22
N SER A 35 -3.09 -4.29 3.38
CA SER A 35 -3.15 -3.43 4.55
C SER A 35 -2.63 -2.04 4.25
N LEU A 36 -1.54 -1.93 3.49
CA LEU A 36 -0.98 -0.63 3.06
C LEU A 36 -1.89 0.08 2.05
N ALA A 37 -2.44 -0.63 1.06
CA ALA A 37 -3.32 -0.07 0.03
C ALA A 37 -4.66 0.45 0.58
N GLN A 38 -5.16 -0.19 1.65
CA GLN A 38 -6.31 0.24 2.44
C GLN A 38 -5.92 1.27 3.53
N GLY A 39 -4.61 1.50 3.69
CA GLY A 39 -3.87 1.99 4.87
C GLY A 39 -4.57 1.88 6.20
N ILE A 40 -4.68 0.63 6.56
CA ILE A 40 -4.74 0.18 7.93
C ILE A 40 -3.44 0.63 8.63
N LYS A 41 -3.57 1.47 9.66
CA LYS A 41 -2.42 2.02 10.41
C LYS A 41 -1.62 0.95 11.17
N VAL A 42 -2.29 -0.10 11.65
CA VAL A 42 -1.68 -1.20 12.40
C VAL A 42 -2.26 -2.52 11.91
N SER A 43 -1.41 -3.44 11.45
CA SER A 43 -1.80 -4.79 11.03
C SER A 43 -1.00 -5.83 11.78
N ILE A 44 -1.65 -6.92 12.16
CA ILE A 44 -1.03 -8.06 12.86
C ILE A 44 -1.12 -9.26 11.92
N PHE A 45 0.03 -9.88 11.64
CA PHE A 45 0.11 -11.04 10.75
C PHE A 45 0.85 -12.16 11.46
N GLU A 46 0.29 -13.37 11.36
CA GLU A 46 0.98 -14.58 11.75
C GLU A 46 1.52 -15.30 10.52
N SER A 47 2.70 -15.91 10.67
CA SER A 47 3.35 -16.66 9.59
C SER A 47 4.20 -17.78 10.19
N PRO A 48 4.37 -18.93 9.53
CA PRO A 48 5.25 -20.02 9.97
C PRO A 48 6.72 -19.59 10.06
N THR A 49 7.50 -20.11 11.00
CA THR A 49 8.94 -19.81 11.12
C THR A 49 9.75 -20.49 10.00
N GLY A 50 10.92 -19.92 9.66
CA GLY A 50 11.81 -20.50 8.64
C GLY A 50 11.41 -20.28 7.17
N THR A 51 10.24 -19.68 6.90
CA THR A 51 9.75 -19.45 5.53
C THR A 51 10.11 -18.06 4.99
N GLY A 52 11.09 -17.36 5.56
CA GLY A 52 11.56 -16.08 5.00
C GLY A 52 10.55 -14.93 5.11
N LYS A 53 9.93 -14.73 6.28
CA LYS A 53 8.97 -13.63 6.55
C LYS A 53 9.50 -12.24 6.17
N SER A 54 10.78 -11.98 6.45
CA SER A 54 11.41 -10.70 6.14
C SER A 54 11.35 -10.38 4.64
N TYR A 55 11.46 -11.41 3.80
CA TYR A 55 11.35 -11.24 2.35
C TYR A 55 9.94 -10.83 1.95
N ALA A 56 8.92 -11.57 2.41
CA ALA A 56 7.51 -11.25 2.13
C ALA A 56 7.13 -9.85 2.61
N LEU A 57 7.62 -9.43 3.78
CA LEU A 57 7.43 -8.07 4.29
C LEU A 57 8.04 -7.00 3.38
N ILE A 58 9.30 -7.18 2.97
CA ILE A 58 9.99 -6.23 2.09
C ILE A 58 9.29 -6.21 0.72
N GLU A 59 8.97 -7.36 0.17
CA GLU A 59 8.37 -7.51 -1.16
C GLU A 59 6.97 -6.86 -1.24
N GLY A 60 6.10 -7.09 -0.25
CA GLY A 60 4.79 -6.45 -0.17
C GLY A 60 4.88 -4.93 -0.04
N ALA A 61 5.81 -4.43 0.78
CA ALA A 61 6.05 -2.99 0.93
C ALA A 61 6.62 -2.34 -0.34
N LEU A 62 7.55 -3.01 -1.03
CA LEU A 62 8.14 -2.51 -2.28
C LEU A 62 7.11 -2.47 -3.42
N ASN A 63 6.26 -3.49 -3.55
CA ASN A 63 5.17 -3.48 -4.52
C ASN A 63 4.24 -2.29 -4.27
N TYR A 64 3.88 -2.01 -3.01
CA TYR A 64 3.05 -0.85 -2.67
C TYR A 64 3.73 0.47 -3.03
N LEU A 65 5.02 0.61 -2.73
CA LEU A 65 5.79 1.82 -3.06
C LEU A 65 5.93 2.04 -4.57
N ASP A 66 6.16 0.98 -5.36
CA ASP A 66 6.24 1.04 -6.83
C ASP A 66 4.91 1.54 -7.42
N ASP A 67 3.80 1.05 -6.87
CA ASP A 67 2.45 1.38 -7.28
C ASP A 67 2.04 2.82 -6.93
N ILE A 68 2.49 3.35 -5.79
CA ILE A 68 2.36 4.79 -5.46
C ILE A 68 3.17 5.63 -6.45
N LYS A 69 4.44 5.30 -6.67
CA LYS A 69 5.34 6.07 -7.57
C LYS A 69 4.83 6.11 -9.00
N SER A 70 4.22 5.03 -9.47
CA SER A 70 3.72 4.91 -10.84
C SER A 70 2.33 5.53 -11.06
N ASN A 71 1.73 6.13 -10.01
CA ASN A 71 0.33 6.54 -9.95
C ASN A 71 -0.64 5.39 -10.33
N THR A 72 -0.19 4.14 -10.19
CA THR A 72 -0.94 2.97 -10.64
C THR A 72 -2.16 2.75 -9.75
N LEU A 73 -2.03 2.96 -8.44
CA LEU A 73 -3.16 2.89 -7.50
C LEU A 73 -4.24 3.91 -7.86
N ILE A 74 -3.84 5.13 -8.19
CA ILE A 74 -4.76 6.22 -8.55
C ILE A 74 -5.49 5.87 -9.85
N LYS A 75 -4.78 5.36 -10.87
CA LYS A 75 -5.38 4.91 -12.14
C LYS A 75 -6.35 3.73 -11.94
N VAL A 76 -6.03 2.78 -11.06
CA VAL A 76 -6.93 1.67 -10.71
C VAL A 76 -8.18 2.19 -10.02
N LYS A 77 -8.03 3.10 -9.05
CA LYS A 77 -9.15 3.73 -8.32
C LYS A 77 -10.09 4.50 -9.26
N GLN A 78 -9.53 5.28 -10.19
CA GLN A 78 -10.29 6.02 -11.20
C GLN A 78 -11.01 5.10 -12.20
N LYS A 79 -10.34 4.03 -12.67
CA LYS A 79 -10.92 3.06 -13.60
C LYS A 79 -12.04 2.22 -12.96
N CYS A 80 -12.00 2.01 -11.64
CA CYS A 80 -12.96 1.19 -10.90
C CYS A 80 -14.16 1.97 -10.33
N GLN A 81 -14.32 3.28 -10.61
CA GLN A 81 -15.40 4.13 -10.05
C GLN A 81 -15.56 3.94 -8.54
N ILE A 82 -14.47 4.09 -7.79
CA ILE A 82 -14.50 3.92 -6.34
C ILE A 82 -14.96 5.24 -5.71
N ASP A 83 -16.11 5.19 -5.03
CA ASP A 83 -16.70 6.29 -4.25
C ASP A 83 -15.72 6.86 -3.21
N ASN A 84 -15.93 8.14 -2.89
CA ASN A 84 -15.10 9.03 -2.07
C ASN A 84 -14.90 8.63 -0.58
N ASP A 85 -15.29 7.43 -0.16
CA ASP A 85 -15.20 6.95 1.22
C ASP A 85 -13.82 6.35 1.53
N MET A 86 -12.77 7.15 1.41
CA MET A 86 -11.43 6.77 1.86
C MET A 86 -11.05 7.57 3.11
N PRO A 87 -10.49 6.93 4.15
CA PRO A 87 -10.12 7.62 5.38
C PRO A 87 -9.13 8.76 5.13
N ASP A 88 -9.28 9.85 5.89
CA ASP A 88 -8.64 11.15 5.66
C ASP A 88 -7.11 11.07 5.43
N TRP A 89 -6.42 10.12 6.05
CA TRP A 89 -4.97 9.93 5.90
C TRP A 89 -4.54 9.50 4.48
N PHE A 90 -5.46 9.02 3.64
CA PHE A 90 -5.16 8.74 2.23
C PHE A 90 -5.19 10.02 1.37
N ASN A 91 -5.98 11.02 1.76
CA ASN A 91 -6.02 12.34 1.15
C ASN A 91 -5.10 13.35 1.87
N GLU A 92 -4.38 12.89 2.90
CA GLU A 92 -3.42 13.74 3.60
C GLU A 92 -2.32 14.25 2.65
N PRO A 93 -1.82 15.47 2.90
CA PRO A 93 -0.87 16.18 2.04
C PRO A 93 0.47 15.46 1.84
N ASP A 94 0.70 14.32 2.48
CA ASP A 94 1.90 13.51 2.37
C ASP A 94 2.14 12.97 0.95
N VAL A 95 1.08 12.71 0.18
CA VAL A 95 1.22 12.35 -1.25
C VAL A 95 1.71 13.56 -2.04
N ASP A 96 1.18 14.74 -1.74
CA ASP A 96 1.54 16.02 -2.35
C ASP A 96 2.98 16.47 -1.97
N LEU A 97 3.39 16.19 -0.73
CA LEU A 97 4.74 16.44 -0.20
C LEU A 97 5.78 15.49 -0.82
N LYS A 98 5.38 14.24 -1.12
CA LYS A 98 6.24 13.24 -1.80
C LYS A 98 6.37 13.47 -3.30
N LEU A 99 5.33 14.01 -3.95
CA LEU A 99 5.37 14.37 -5.36
C LEU A 99 6.06 15.72 -5.61
N ASN A 100 6.05 16.63 -4.64
CA ASN A 100 6.75 17.91 -4.68
C ASN A 100 7.53 18.16 -3.36
N PRO A 101 8.75 17.63 -3.23
CA PRO A 101 9.55 17.75 -1.99
C PRO A 101 9.96 19.18 -1.62
N LEU A 102 9.65 20.18 -2.46
CA LEU A 102 9.93 21.60 -2.25
C LEU A 102 8.69 22.41 -1.82
N LYS A 103 7.50 21.80 -1.71
CA LYS A 103 6.29 22.48 -1.23
C LYS A 103 6.38 22.60 0.29
N LYS A 104 6.84 23.76 0.78
CA LYS A 104 6.89 24.04 2.23
C LYS A 104 5.49 23.93 2.84
N PRO A 105 5.34 23.31 4.02
CA PRO A 105 4.05 23.29 4.71
C PRO A 105 3.59 24.72 5.01
N ASN A 106 2.30 24.97 4.82
CA ASN A 106 1.69 26.25 5.14
C ASN A 106 1.61 26.39 6.68
N ILE A 107 2.55 27.12 7.26
CA ILE A 107 2.69 27.33 8.71
C ILE A 107 1.67 28.34 9.29
N ASN A 108 0.69 28.79 8.51
CA ASN A 108 -0.29 29.80 8.96
C ASN A 108 -1.43 29.25 9.85
N GLY A 109 -1.28 28.06 10.43
CA GLY A 109 -2.32 27.43 11.27
C GLY A 109 -1.84 26.82 12.59
N ILE A 110 -0.57 27.01 12.98
CA ILE A 110 0.00 26.47 14.25
C ILE A 110 0.34 27.63 15.21
N LEU A 111 -0.52 28.64 15.25
CA LEU A 111 -0.53 29.65 16.31
C LEU A 111 -1.97 29.87 16.73
N ASP A 112 -2.57 28.86 17.35
CA ASP A 112 -3.65 29.04 18.31
C ASP A 112 -3.31 28.20 19.55
N PHE A 113 -2.68 28.90 20.49
CA PHE A 113 -2.24 28.56 21.86
C PHE A 113 -1.00 27.66 22.05
#